data_AF-A0A5C6AM40-F1
#
_entry.id   AF-A0A5C6AM40-F1
#
_cell.length_a   1.000
_cell.length_b   1.000
_cell.length_c   1.000
_cell.angle_alpha   90.00
_cell.angle_beta   90.00
_cell.angle_gamma   90.00
#
_symmetry.space_group_name_H-M   'P 1'
#
loop_
_entity.id
_entity.type
_entity.pdbx_description
1 polymer ?
#
loop_
_entity_poly.entity_id
_entity_poly.type
_entity_poly.pdbx_seq_one_letter_code
_entity_poly.pdbx_strand_id
1 'polypeptide(L)'
;MPTTSPTTPTESLARLVRQKRRLLEQLVALGRRQGELIAAGDAAALLQVLGGKQQLITGLQVIERGLDAFRHEDPESRCWPSETDRAACKADADACNGLLAEVISIDQLHEGELTARRDEVGKRLQQAQSAHAASTAYKPHLRGAPRPAITVNDNAAPLSASIDLTSG
;
A
#
# COMPACT_ATOMS: atom_id res chain seq x y z
N MET A 1 19.62 -50.03 9.47
CA MET A 1 19.30 -49.56 8.11
C MET A 1 17.80 -49.25 8.07
N PRO A 2 17.34 -47.99 8.16
CA PRO A 2 15.92 -47.70 8.05
C PRO A 2 15.51 -47.80 6.57
N THR A 3 14.57 -48.69 6.28
CA THR A 3 13.98 -48.83 4.95
C THR A 3 13.06 -47.64 4.69
N THR A 4 13.46 -46.73 3.80
CA THR A 4 12.56 -45.73 3.22
C THR A 4 11.52 -46.48 2.38
N SER A 5 10.38 -46.80 2.99
CA SER A 5 9.26 -47.41 2.30
C SER A 5 8.73 -46.44 1.24
N PRO A 6 8.36 -46.91 0.03
CA PRO A 6 7.84 -46.05 -1.01
C PRO A 6 6.60 -45.30 -0.51
N THR A 7 6.64 -43.96 -0.54
CA THR A 7 5.51 -43.11 -0.15
C THR A 7 4.31 -43.41 -1.03
N THR A 8 3.18 -43.77 -0.43
CA THR A 8 1.95 -44.06 -1.19
C THR A 8 1.38 -42.79 -1.84
N PRO A 9 0.59 -42.90 -2.92
CA PRO A 9 -0.03 -41.72 -3.55
C PRO A 9 -0.82 -40.85 -2.56
N THR A 10 -1.59 -41.46 -1.66
CA THR A 10 -2.36 -40.77 -0.61
C THR A 10 -1.49 -40.11 0.46
N GLU A 11 -0.35 -40.70 0.81
CA GLU A 11 0.62 -40.05 1.70
C GLU A 11 1.25 -38.82 1.03
N SER A 12 1.52 -38.90 -0.28
CA SER A 12 2.02 -37.76 -1.05
C SER A 12 0.98 -36.64 -1.12
N LEU A 13 -0.29 -36.98 -1.40
CA LEU A 13 -1.43 -36.04 -1.36
C LEU A 13 -1.54 -35.36 0.01
N ALA A 14 -1.59 -36.13 1.09
CA ALA A 14 -1.70 -35.59 2.44
C ALA A 14 -0.51 -34.67 2.79
N ARG A 15 0.70 -35.03 2.35
CA ARG A 15 1.89 -34.18 2.52
C ARG A 15 1.76 -32.85 1.76
N LEU A 16 1.31 -32.88 0.50
CA LEU A 16 1.11 -31.68 -0.31
C LEU A 16 0.05 -30.77 0.30
N VAL A 17 -1.08 -31.33 0.75
CA VAL A 17 -2.15 -30.56 1.41
C VAL A 17 -1.67 -29.93 2.72
N ARG A 18 -0.91 -30.66 3.55
CA ARG A 18 -0.29 -30.08 4.76
C ARG A 18 0.70 -28.98 4.44
N GLN A 19 1.51 -29.14 3.39
CA GLN A 19 2.45 -28.11 2.97
C GLN A 19 1.72 -26.86 2.47
N LYS A 20 0.66 -27.04 1.69
CA LYS A 20 -0.24 -25.97 1.24
C LYS A 20 -0.78 -25.18 2.44
N ARG A 21 -1.34 -25.88 3.43
CA ARG A 21 -1.85 -25.28 4.66
C ARG A 21 -0.82 -24.41 5.36
N ARG A 22 0.40 -24.92 5.56
CA ARG A 22 1.49 -24.16 6.21
C ARG A 22 1.86 -22.89 5.46
N LEU A 23 1.93 -22.92 4.13
CA LEU A 23 2.21 -21.72 3.33
C LEU A 23 1.08 -20.70 3.45
N LEU A 24 -0.18 -21.15 3.49
CA LEU A 24 -1.33 -20.27 3.69
C LEU A 24 -1.35 -19.65 5.09
N GLU A 25 -1.04 -20.41 6.14
CA GLU A 25 -0.89 -19.88 7.50
C GLU A 25 0.20 -18.80 7.57
N GLN A 26 1.32 -19.00 6.89
CA GLN A 26 2.40 -18.00 6.78
C GLN A 26 1.94 -16.76 5.99
N LEU A 27 1.18 -16.94 4.91
CA LEU A 27 0.62 -15.82 4.14
C LEU A 27 -0.35 -14.98 4.97
N VAL A 28 -1.22 -15.61 5.77
CA VAL A 28 -2.10 -14.90 6.71
C VAL A 28 -1.28 -14.11 7.72
N ALA A 29 -0.24 -14.71 8.30
CA ALA A 29 0.62 -14.03 9.27
C ALA A 29 1.34 -12.81 8.65
N LEU A 30 1.89 -12.95 7.44
CA LEU A 30 2.48 -11.82 6.71
C LEU A 30 1.44 -10.77 6.32
N GLY A 31 0.22 -11.18 5.97
CA GLY A 31 -0.90 -10.27 5.72
C GLY A 31 -1.20 -9.42 6.94
N ARG A 32 -1.35 -10.01 8.12
CA ARG A 32 -1.56 -9.26 9.38
C ARG A 32 -0.42 -8.28 9.66
N ARG A 33 0.84 -8.72 9.47
CA ARG A 33 2.01 -7.85 9.62
C ARG A 33 2.04 -6.71 8.61
N GLN A 34 1.61 -6.94 7.38
CA GLN A 34 1.47 -5.91 6.35
C GLN A 34 0.54 -4.78 6.82
N GLY A 35 -0.60 -5.11 7.44
CA GLY A 35 -1.53 -4.11 8.00
C GLY A 35 -0.89 -3.22 9.07
N GLU A 36 -0.12 -3.81 9.99
CA GLU A 36 0.62 -3.05 11.00
C GLU A 36 1.62 -2.06 10.36
N LEU A 37 2.31 -2.47 9.30
CA LEU A 37 3.28 -1.64 8.59
C LEU A 37 2.61 -0.55 7.75
N ILE A 38 1.46 -0.83 7.16
CA ILE A 38 0.62 0.17 6.47
C ILE A 38 0.19 1.25 7.47
N ALA A 39 -0.30 0.86 8.64
CA ALA A 39 -0.67 1.80 9.70
C ALA A 39 0.53 2.65 10.16
N ALA A 40 1.70 2.02 10.32
CA ALA A 40 2.93 2.71 10.69
C ALA A 40 3.52 3.61 9.58
N GLY A 41 3.17 3.38 8.31
CA GLY A 41 3.76 4.08 7.17
C GLY A 41 5.20 3.71 6.85
N ASP A 42 5.66 2.54 7.31
CA ASP A 42 7.00 2.04 7.02
C ASP A 42 7.04 1.36 5.64
N ALA A 43 7.29 2.17 4.61
CA ALA A 43 7.34 1.71 3.23
C ALA A 43 8.49 0.71 2.98
N ALA A 44 9.62 0.85 3.67
CA ALA A 44 10.77 -0.02 3.47
C ALA A 44 10.49 -1.43 4.01
N ALA A 45 9.97 -1.53 5.23
CA ALA A 45 9.56 -2.81 5.80
C ALA A 45 8.39 -3.43 5.02
N LEU A 46 7.46 -2.61 4.52
CA LEU A 46 6.35 -3.07 3.69
C LEU A 46 6.85 -3.79 2.42
N LEU A 47 7.84 -3.23 1.73
CA LEU A 47 8.44 -3.88 0.55
C LEU A 47 9.07 -5.24 0.87
N GLN A 48 9.69 -5.39 2.05
CA GLN A 48 10.25 -6.68 2.49
C GLN A 48 9.14 -7.72 2.71
N VAL A 49 8.04 -7.32 3.35
CA VAL A 49 6.88 -8.22 3.55
C VAL A 49 6.26 -8.63 2.22
N LEU A 50 6.12 -7.70 1.26
CA LEU A 50 5.62 -8.02 -0.08
C LEU A 50 6.53 -9.03 -0.81
N GLY A 51 7.85 -8.87 -0.71
CA GLY A 51 8.82 -9.84 -1.24
C GLY A 51 8.66 -11.23 -0.62
N GLY A 52 8.49 -11.30 0.70
CA GLY A 52 8.23 -12.56 1.41
C GLY A 52 6.93 -13.23 0.95
N LYS A 53 5.84 -12.47 0.81
CA LYS A 53 4.55 -12.99 0.30
C LYS A 53 4.69 -13.55 -1.11
N GLN A 54 5.43 -12.88 -2.00
CA GLN A 54 5.66 -13.37 -3.36
C GLN A 54 6.41 -14.72 -3.39
N GLN A 55 7.37 -14.94 -2.49
CA GLN A 55 8.05 -16.22 -2.35
C GLN A 55 7.09 -17.33 -1.92
N LEU A 56 6.22 -17.06 -0.93
CA LEU A 56 5.21 -18.02 -0.48
C LEU A 56 4.18 -18.34 -1.58
N ILE A 57 3.72 -17.34 -2.34
CA ILE A 57 2.81 -17.53 -3.49
C ILE A 57 3.47 -18.42 -4.55
N THR A 58 4.74 -18.17 -4.86
CA THR A 58 5.50 -19.01 -5.81
C THR A 58 5.59 -20.45 -5.30
N GLY A 59 5.85 -20.65 -4.00
CA GLY A 59 5.84 -21.96 -3.36
C GLY A 59 4.47 -22.65 -3.44
N LEU A 60 3.39 -21.89 -3.23
CA LEU A 60 2.02 -22.38 -3.33
C LEU A 60 1.71 -22.87 -4.75
N GLN A 61 2.11 -22.13 -5.78
CA GLN A 61 1.95 -22.53 -7.19
C GLN A 61 2.67 -23.84 -7.52
N VAL A 62 3.83 -24.09 -6.92
CA VAL A 62 4.54 -25.38 -7.07
C VAL A 62 3.73 -26.52 -6.48
N ILE A 63 3.15 -26.32 -5.29
CA ILE A 63 2.33 -27.33 -4.61
C ILE A 63 1.04 -27.60 -5.40
N GLU A 64 0.38 -26.56 -5.90
CA GLU A 64 -0.84 -26.70 -6.71
C GLU A 64 -0.59 -27.56 -7.95
N ARG A 65 0.52 -27.34 -8.67
CA ARG A 65 0.92 -28.21 -9.79
C ARG A 65 1.15 -29.66 -9.35
N GLY A 66 1.68 -29.87 -8.15
CA GLY A 66 1.83 -31.21 -7.57
C GLY A 66 0.49 -31.86 -7.21
N LEU A 67 -0.51 -31.06 -6.86
CA LEU A 67 -1.86 -31.54 -6.55
C LEU A 67 -2.69 -31.87 -7.80
N ASP A 68 -2.33 -31.32 -8.97
CA ASP A 68 -3.08 -31.54 -10.22
C ASP A 68 -3.22 -33.02 -10.59
N ALA A 69 -2.21 -33.84 -10.29
CA ALA A 69 -2.25 -35.28 -10.51
C ALA A 69 -3.43 -35.97 -9.78
N PHE A 70 -3.86 -35.43 -8.65
CA PHE A 70 -4.93 -36.00 -7.82
C PHE A 70 -6.31 -35.39 -8.12
N ARG A 71 -6.38 -34.29 -8.87
CA ARG A 71 -7.64 -33.57 -9.15
C ARG A 71 -8.62 -34.36 -10.02
N HIS A 72 -8.10 -35.23 -10.87
CA HIS A 72 -8.88 -36.02 -11.81
C HIS A 72 -9.17 -37.45 -11.31
N GLU A 73 -8.66 -37.81 -10.13
CA GLU A 73 -8.94 -39.09 -9.48
C GLU A 73 -10.25 -39.03 -8.70
N ASP A 74 -11.02 -40.11 -8.73
CA ASP A 74 -12.18 -40.28 -7.86
C ASP A 74 -11.73 -40.30 -6.38
N PRO A 75 -12.21 -39.39 -5.52
CA PRO A 75 -11.85 -39.36 -4.11
C PRO A 75 -12.16 -40.65 -3.35
N GLU A 76 -13.22 -41.38 -3.75
CA GLU A 76 -13.64 -42.62 -3.09
C GLU A 76 -12.79 -43.83 -3.53
N SER A 77 -12.14 -43.75 -4.69
CA SER A 77 -11.28 -44.84 -5.18
C SER A 77 -9.86 -44.80 -4.60
N ARG A 78 -9.53 -43.82 -3.75
CA ARG A 78 -8.18 -43.66 -3.19
C ARG A 78 -7.94 -44.63 -2.02
N CYS A 79 -6.84 -45.37 -2.07
CA CYS A 79 -6.44 -46.29 -1.01
C CYS A 79 -5.71 -45.54 0.13
N TRP A 80 -6.42 -45.25 1.22
CA TRP A 80 -5.83 -44.61 2.41
C TRP A 80 -5.23 -45.64 3.36
N PRO A 81 -4.10 -45.32 4.05
CA PRO A 81 -3.55 -46.19 5.09
C PRO A 81 -4.51 -46.40 6.27
N SER A 82 -5.31 -45.39 6.60
CA SER A 82 -6.36 -45.45 7.61
C SER A 82 -7.46 -44.41 7.35
N GLU A 83 -8.65 -44.61 7.93
CA GLU A 83 -9.73 -43.61 7.89
C GLU A 83 -9.33 -42.32 8.61
N THR A 84 -8.50 -42.42 9.66
CA THR A 84 -7.95 -41.25 10.37
C THR A 84 -7.09 -40.38 9.46
N ASP A 85 -6.24 -40.99 8.61
CA ASP A 85 -5.40 -40.25 7.67
C ASP A 85 -6.24 -39.54 6.60
N ARG A 86 -7.30 -40.20 6.13
CA ARG A 86 -8.28 -39.61 5.20
C ARG A 86 -8.96 -38.40 5.82
N ALA A 87 -9.48 -38.55 7.04
CA ALA A 87 -10.15 -37.48 7.76
C ALA A 87 -9.21 -36.29 8.04
N ALA A 88 -7.96 -36.56 8.42
CA ALA A 88 -6.96 -35.52 8.63
C ALA A 88 -6.64 -34.75 7.34
N CYS A 89 -6.42 -35.45 6.23
CA CYS A 89 -6.18 -34.79 4.94
C CYS A 89 -7.38 -33.96 4.49
N LYS A 90 -8.61 -34.45 4.72
CA LYS A 90 -9.83 -33.68 4.45
C LYS A 90 -9.90 -32.41 5.30
N ALA A 91 -9.64 -32.52 6.60
CA ALA A 91 -9.64 -31.38 7.51
C ALA A 91 -8.60 -30.32 7.10
N ASP A 92 -7.40 -30.75 6.69
CA ASP A 92 -6.37 -29.82 6.19
C ASP A 92 -6.79 -29.14 4.87
N ALA A 93 -7.45 -29.86 3.96
CA ALA A 93 -7.97 -29.29 2.72
C ALA A 93 -9.08 -28.26 2.97
N ASP A 94 -9.99 -28.58 3.89
CA ASP A 94 -11.07 -27.67 4.31
C ASP A 94 -10.49 -26.41 4.99
N ALA A 95 -9.47 -26.57 5.84
CA ALA A 95 -8.73 -25.46 6.44
C ALA A 95 -8.01 -24.59 5.38
N CYS A 96 -7.42 -25.19 4.35
CA CYS A 96 -6.81 -24.44 3.24
C CYS A 96 -7.81 -23.52 2.54
N ASN A 97 -9.06 -23.97 2.34
CA ASN A 97 -10.09 -23.15 1.71
C ASN A 97 -10.43 -21.93 2.56
N GLY A 98 -10.55 -22.09 3.88
CA GLY A 98 -10.76 -20.99 4.81
C GLY A 98 -9.60 -19.99 4.82
N LEU A 99 -8.37 -20.50 4.92
CA LEU A 99 -7.16 -19.65 4.93
C LEU A 99 -6.98 -18.88 3.62
N LEU A 100 -7.29 -19.50 2.46
CA LEU A 100 -7.20 -18.81 1.18
C LEU A 100 -8.18 -17.65 1.08
N ALA A 101 -9.42 -17.84 1.55
CA ALA A 101 -10.41 -16.76 1.61
C ALA A 101 -9.95 -15.63 2.55
N GLU A 102 -9.36 -15.97 3.70
CA GLU A 102 -8.79 -14.99 4.62
C GLU A 102 -7.64 -14.19 3.98
N VAL A 103 -6.70 -14.86 3.30
CA VAL A 103 -5.60 -14.19 2.58
C VAL A 103 -6.13 -13.19 1.55
N ILE A 104 -7.11 -13.59 0.73
CA ILE A 104 -7.72 -12.71 -0.28
C ILE A 104 -8.39 -11.50 0.37
N SER A 105 -9.16 -11.73 1.45
CA SER A 105 -9.86 -10.65 2.15
C SER A 105 -8.89 -9.64 2.77
N ILE A 106 -7.80 -10.12 3.39
CA ILE A 106 -6.76 -9.27 3.98
C ILE A 106 -6.08 -8.44 2.90
N ASP A 107 -5.76 -9.04 1.76
CA ASP A 107 -5.04 -8.36 0.69
C ASP A 107 -5.88 -7.29 0.00
N GLN A 108 -7.17 -7.55 -0.24
CA GLN A 108 -8.10 -6.55 -0.76
C GLN A 108 -8.26 -5.34 0.17
N LEU A 109 -8.34 -5.59 1.48
CA LEU A 109 -8.40 -4.51 2.47
C LEU A 109 -7.16 -3.61 2.40
N HIS A 110 -5.97 -4.21 2.44
CA HIS A 110 -4.71 -3.48 2.42
C HIS A 110 -4.46 -2.75 1.09
N GLU A 111 -4.87 -3.32 -0.03
CA GLU A 111 -4.81 -2.65 -1.34
C GLU A 111 -5.66 -1.38 -1.33
N GLY A 112 -6.87 -1.45 -0.76
CA GLY A 112 -7.76 -0.30 -0.60
C GLY A 112 -7.13 0.80 0.26
N GLU A 113 -6.54 0.45 1.39
CA GLU A 113 -5.87 1.40 2.30
C GLU A 113 -4.67 2.09 1.63
N LEU A 114 -3.82 1.32 0.95
CA LEU A 114 -2.66 1.86 0.25
C LEU A 114 -3.05 2.79 -0.90
N THR A 115 -4.11 2.43 -1.63
CA THR A 115 -4.67 3.27 -2.71
C THR A 115 -5.20 4.58 -2.16
N ALA A 116 -6.01 4.54 -1.10
CA ALA A 116 -6.54 5.73 -0.46
C ALA A 116 -5.42 6.65 0.07
N ARG A 117 -4.39 6.06 0.67
CA ARG A 117 -3.23 6.82 1.17
C ARG A 117 -2.43 7.47 0.05
N ARG A 118 -2.19 6.75 -1.06
CA ARG A 118 -1.54 7.30 -2.25
C ARG A 118 -2.29 8.51 -2.78
N ASP A 119 -3.61 8.41 -2.89
CA ASP A 119 -4.45 9.48 -3.44
C ASP A 119 -4.46 10.72 -2.53
N GLU A 120 -4.46 10.53 -1.21
CA GLU A 120 -4.34 11.61 -0.24
C GLU A 120 -2.98 12.33 -0.34
N VAL A 121 -1.88 11.59 -0.44
CA VAL A 121 -0.55 12.17 -0.67
C VAL A 121 -0.49 12.93 -1.99
N GLY A 122 -1.11 12.39 -3.05
CA GLY A 122 -1.23 13.06 -4.35
C GLY A 122 -1.94 14.41 -4.25
N LYS A 123 -3.08 14.47 -3.56
CA LYS A 123 -3.83 15.72 -3.33
C LYS A 123 -3.01 16.74 -2.56
N ARG A 124 -2.33 16.33 -1.48
CA ARG A 124 -1.48 17.22 -0.68
C ARG A 124 -0.34 17.80 -1.51
N LEU A 125 0.28 16.98 -2.37
CA LEU A 125 1.35 17.44 -3.26
C LEU A 125 0.84 18.47 -4.27
N GLN A 126 -0.32 18.25 -4.88
CA GLN A 126 -0.95 19.20 -5.81
C GLN A 126 -1.30 20.53 -5.13
N GLN A 127 -1.82 20.48 -3.90
CA GLN A 127 -2.13 21.67 -3.11
C GLN A 127 -0.87 22.47 -2.77
N ALA A 128 0.22 21.80 -2.35
CA ALA A 128 1.49 22.44 -2.05
C ALA A 128 2.10 23.12 -3.29
N GLN A 129 2.05 22.45 -4.45
CA GLN A 129 2.50 23.01 -5.72
C GLN A 129 1.65 24.24 -6.13
N SER A 130 0.33 24.17 -5.98
CA SER A 130 -0.58 25.27 -6.29
C SER A 130 -0.35 26.48 -5.38
N ALA A 131 -0.15 26.25 -4.09
CA ALA A 131 0.19 27.30 -3.13
C ALA A 131 1.55 27.94 -3.44
N HIS A 132 2.54 27.14 -3.84
CA HIS A 132 3.83 27.66 -4.29
C HIS A 132 3.67 28.54 -5.54
N ALA A 133 2.93 28.08 -6.56
CA ALA A 133 2.66 28.84 -7.78
C ALA A 133 1.91 30.16 -7.51
N ALA A 134 0.93 30.16 -6.61
CA ALA A 134 0.25 31.38 -6.18
C ALA A 134 1.23 32.34 -5.48
N SER A 135 2.06 31.84 -4.58
CA SER A 135 3.03 32.68 -3.85
C SER A 135 4.10 33.31 -4.75
N THR A 136 4.51 32.61 -5.81
CA THR A 136 5.46 33.14 -6.81
C THR A 136 4.80 34.14 -7.74
N ALA A 137 3.52 33.98 -8.08
CA ALA A 137 2.77 34.92 -8.90
C ALA A 137 2.49 36.28 -8.21
N TYR A 138 2.34 36.31 -6.88
CA TYR A 138 2.09 37.56 -6.15
C TYR A 138 3.37 38.35 -5.79
N LYS A 139 4.55 37.72 -5.73
CA LYS A 139 5.83 38.38 -5.41
C LYS A 139 6.24 39.53 -6.38
N PRO A 140 6.02 39.43 -7.71
CA PRO A 140 6.34 40.50 -8.65
C PRO A 140 5.52 41.78 -8.43
N HIS A 141 4.24 41.66 -8.05
CA HIS A 141 3.35 42.81 -7.89
C HIS A 141 3.64 43.67 -6.64
N LEU A 142 4.40 43.14 -5.68
CA LEU A 142 4.84 43.89 -4.49
C LEU A 142 6.19 44.60 -4.67
N ARG A 143 6.93 44.35 -5.77
CA ARG A 143 8.24 45.00 -6.04
C ARG A 143 8.18 46.20 -6.98
N GLY A 144 7.02 46.56 -7.51
CA GLY A 144 6.93 47.50 -8.62
C GLY A 144 5.69 48.39 -8.63
N ALA A 145 5.24 48.91 -7.49
CA ALA A 145 4.43 50.14 -7.52
C ALA A 145 5.40 51.32 -7.67
N PRO A 146 5.44 52.02 -8.82
CA PRO A 146 6.23 53.23 -8.95
C PRO A 146 5.64 54.28 -8.00
N ARG A 147 6.46 54.77 -7.08
CA ARG A 147 6.11 55.95 -6.27
C ARG A 147 5.86 57.10 -7.26
N PRO A 148 4.67 57.74 -7.28
CA PRO A 148 4.48 58.91 -8.13
C PRO A 148 5.50 59.97 -7.70
N ALA A 149 6.35 60.37 -8.63
CA ALA A 149 7.35 61.40 -8.41
C ALA A 149 6.59 62.71 -8.13
N ILE A 150 6.67 63.20 -6.89
CA ILE A 150 6.26 64.56 -6.54
C ILE A 150 7.29 65.47 -7.22
N THR A 151 6.91 66.10 -8.31
CA THR A 151 7.68 67.19 -8.91
C THR A 151 7.60 68.40 -7.98
N VAL A 152 8.64 68.59 -7.17
CA VAL A 152 8.88 69.83 -6.45
C VAL A 152 9.30 70.87 -7.49
N ASN A 153 8.42 71.81 -7.77
CA ASN A 153 8.71 72.95 -8.63
C ASN A 153 9.39 74.02 -7.78
N ASP A 154 10.73 74.00 -7.75
CA ASP A 154 11.56 75.07 -7.20
C ASP A 154 11.73 76.15 -8.28
N ASN A 155 11.05 77.28 -8.11
CA ASN A 155 11.45 78.50 -8.79
C ASN A 155 11.46 79.65 -7.78
N ALA A 156 12.67 80.07 -7.43
CA ALA A 156 12.94 81.07 -6.42
C ALA A 156 12.89 82.50 -6.99
N ALA A 157 11.96 83.29 -6.44
CA ALA A 157 12.12 84.68 -5.95
C ALA A 157 12.23 85.85 -6.96
N PRO A 158 12.11 87.13 -6.52
CA PRO A 158 11.44 87.72 -5.34
C PRO A 158 10.55 88.96 -5.67
N LEU A 159 9.83 89.48 -4.65
CA LEU A 159 9.74 90.90 -4.24
C LEU A 159 8.34 91.30 -3.72
N SER A 160 8.33 91.75 -2.46
CA SER A 160 7.66 92.94 -1.91
C SER A 160 6.25 93.32 -2.38
N ALA A 161 5.29 93.33 -1.46
CA ALA A 161 4.64 94.56 -1.00
C ALA A 161 3.57 94.26 0.05
N SER A 162 3.65 95.00 1.15
CA SER A 162 2.62 95.21 2.16
C SER A 162 1.26 95.57 1.54
N ILE A 163 0.17 95.17 2.18
CA ILE A 163 -0.98 96.04 2.53
C ILE A 163 -1.75 95.36 3.65
N ASP A 164 -1.72 96.05 4.79
CA ASP A 164 -2.62 95.93 5.92
C ASP A 164 -3.87 96.79 5.60
N LEU A 165 -5.08 96.31 5.90
CA LEU A 165 -6.33 97.09 5.96
C LEU A 165 -7.46 96.24 6.61
N THR A 166 -7.51 96.31 7.94
CA THR A 166 -8.68 96.64 8.78
C THR A 166 -10.10 96.16 8.41
N SER A 167 -10.79 95.69 9.47
CA SER A 167 -12.21 95.89 9.81
C SER A 167 -13.21 94.78 9.46
N GLY A 168 -13.83 94.26 10.52
CA GLY A 168 -14.98 93.35 10.53
C GLY A 168 -15.10 92.64 11.87
#